data_AF-A0A0N5AE73-F1
#
_entry.id   AF-A0A0N5AE73-F1
#
_cell.length_a   1.000
_cell.length_b   1.000
_cell.length_c   1.000
_cell.angle_alpha   90.00
_cell.angle_beta   90.00
_cell.angle_gamma   90.00
#
_symmetry.space_group_name_H-M   'P 1'
#
loop_
_entity.id
_entity.type
_entity.pdbx_description
1 polymer ?
#
loop_
_entity_poly.entity_id
_entity_poly.type
_entity_poly.pdbx_seq_one_letter_code
_entity_poly.pdbx_strand_id
1 'polypeptide(L)'
;MNLQKGFREFLIEIEGQKYLMISKDAVDEEYLGKLEAKLQKLKSKSSCLDAKEILNQLSIHRAGQFLFTDSSSSTSFASDLIDEPISPSYLRLKIAPQTAALNKEELLKLLKSDQLDEGKE
;
A
#
# COMPACT_ATOMS: atom_id res chain seq x y z
N MET A 1 -48.32 -26.95 -4.89
CA MET A 1 -47.28 -27.17 -3.86
C MET A 1 -47.48 -26.13 -2.77
N ASN A 2 -47.51 -26.55 -1.51
CA ASN A 2 -47.83 -25.71 -0.35
C ASN A 2 -46.69 -24.71 -0.08
N LEU A 3 -46.83 -23.45 -0.47
CA LEU A 3 -45.99 -22.39 0.09
C LEU A 3 -46.42 -22.11 1.53
N GLN A 4 -45.49 -22.33 2.46
CA GLN A 4 -45.66 -21.98 3.87
C GLN A 4 -46.06 -20.50 4.00
N LYS A 5 -47.08 -20.23 4.82
CA LYS A 5 -47.56 -18.87 5.16
C LYS A 5 -46.39 -17.91 5.37
N GLY A 6 -46.26 -16.92 4.49
CA GLY A 6 -45.35 -15.78 4.65
C GLY A 6 -44.31 -15.59 3.54
N PHE A 7 -44.09 -16.57 2.67
CA PHE A 7 -43.16 -16.40 1.54
C PHE A 7 -43.91 -15.93 0.30
N ARG A 8 -43.39 -14.88 -0.34
CA ARG A 8 -43.87 -14.40 -1.64
C ARG A 8 -42.80 -14.66 -2.69
N GLU A 9 -43.24 -15.21 -3.81
CA GLU A 9 -42.40 -15.43 -4.99
C GLU A 9 -42.48 -14.16 -5.86
N PHE A 10 -41.32 -13.64 -6.23
CA PHE A 10 -41.23 -12.52 -7.17
C PHE A 10 -40.24 -12.85 -8.27
N LEU A 11 -40.63 -12.51 -9.49
CA LEU A 11 -39.78 -12.60 -10.66
C LEU A 11 -39.01 -11.28 -10.79
N ILE A 12 -37.71 -11.36 -10.60
CA ILE A 12 -36.81 -10.21 -10.76
C ILE A 12 -36.05 -10.42 -12.06
N GLU A 13 -36.04 -9.40 -12.91
CA GLU A 13 -35.26 -9.40 -14.13
C GLU A 13 -33.94 -8.67 -13.86
N ILE A 14 -32.82 -9.36 -14.02
CA ILE A 14 -31.47 -8.79 -13.89
C ILE A 14 -30.74 -9.11 -15.19
N GLU A 15 -30.31 -8.08 -15.92
CA GLU A 15 -29.57 -8.22 -17.19
C GLU A 15 -30.32 -9.06 -18.26
N GLY A 16 -31.65 -8.97 -18.33
CA GLY A 16 -32.47 -9.72 -19.28
C GLY A 16 -32.65 -11.20 -18.91
N GLN A 17 -32.11 -11.64 -17.78
CA GLN A 17 -32.35 -12.96 -17.20
C GLN A 17 -33.37 -12.85 -16.06
N LYS A 18 -34.36 -13.73 -16.09
CA LYS A 18 -35.43 -13.76 -15.09
C LYS A 18 -35.05 -14.73 -13.98
N TYR A 19 -34.95 -14.21 -12.77
CA TYR A 19 -34.67 -14.98 -11.56
C TYR A 19 -35.93 -15.03 -10.70
N LEU A 20 -36.26 -16.23 -10.24
CA LEU A 20 -37.35 -16.46 -9.32
C LEU A 20 -36.78 -16.40 -7.89
N MET A 21 -37.07 -15.31 -7.18
CA MET A 21 -36.65 -15.17 -5.78
C MET A 21 -37.84 -15.42 -4.85
N ILE A 22 -37.57 -16.18 -3.80
CA ILE A 22 -38.53 -16.48 -2.74
C ILE A 22 -38.03 -15.74 -1.50
N SER A 23 -38.73 -14.67 -1.13
CA SER A 23 -38.40 -13.88 0.06
C SER A 23 -39.52 -13.99 1.10
N LYS A 24 -39.11 -14.01 2.38
CA LYS A 24 -40.01 -14.00 3.54
C LYS A 24 -40.53 -12.58 3.85
N ASP A 25 -39.77 -11.57 3.42
CA ASP A 25 -40.04 -10.17 3.71
C ASP A 25 -40.47 -9.44 2.44
N ALA A 26 -41.27 -8.38 2.61
CA ALA A 26 -41.66 -7.49 1.52
C ALA A 26 -40.39 -6.85 0.95
N VAL A 27 -40.01 -7.23 -0.26
CA VAL A 27 -38.88 -6.64 -0.96
C VAL A 27 -39.38 -5.34 -1.60
N ASP A 28 -38.83 -4.21 -1.16
CA ASP A 28 -39.14 -2.91 -1.76
C ASP A 28 -38.63 -2.85 -3.19
N GLU A 29 -39.54 -2.85 -4.16
CA GLU A 29 -39.23 -2.76 -5.60
C GLU A 29 -38.40 -1.51 -5.94
N GLU A 30 -38.62 -0.40 -5.22
CA GLU A 30 -37.83 0.82 -5.36
C GLU A 30 -36.36 0.63 -4.97
N TYR A 31 -36.08 -0.18 -3.94
CA TYR A 31 -34.72 -0.50 -3.52
C TYR A 31 -34.01 -1.34 -4.57
N LEU A 32 -34.73 -2.29 -5.17
CA LEU A 32 -34.24 -3.11 -6.27
C LEU A 32 -33.85 -2.26 -7.49
N GLY A 33 -34.71 -1.32 -7.89
CA GLY A 33 -34.40 -0.40 -8.99
C GLY A 33 -33.18 0.48 -8.72
N LYS A 34 -33.00 0.94 -7.47
CA LYS A 34 -31.78 1.67 -7.06
C LYS A 34 -30.54 0.80 -7.14
N LEU A 35 -30.64 -0.48 -6.81
CA LEU A 35 -29.54 -1.43 -6.85
C LEU A 35 -29.12 -1.72 -8.30
N GLU A 36 -30.08 -1.92 -9.19
CA GLU A 36 -29.82 -2.11 -10.62
C GLU A 36 -29.18 -0.88 -11.27
N ALA A 37 -29.67 0.32 -10.95
CA ALA A 37 -29.08 1.57 -11.41
C ALA A 37 -27.63 1.75 -10.91
N LYS A 38 -27.32 1.32 -9.69
CA LYS A 38 -25.94 1.33 -9.17
C LYS A 38 -25.05 0.31 -9.90
N LEU A 39 -25.55 -0.91 -10.14
CA LEU A 39 -24.83 -1.94 -10.89
C LEU A 39 -24.50 -1.50 -12.32
N GLN A 40 -25.48 -0.91 -13.02
CA GLN A 40 -25.27 -0.35 -14.37
C GLN A 40 -24.20 0.74 -14.39
N LYS A 41 -24.21 1.66 -13.41
CA LYS A 41 -23.20 2.72 -13.28
C LYS A 41 -21.80 2.18 -13.00
N LEU A 42 -21.69 1.09 -12.24
CA LEU A 42 -20.41 0.43 -11.98
C LEU A 42 -19.93 -0.29 -13.24
N LYS A 43 -20.80 -1.04 -13.93
CA LYS A 43 -20.51 -1.70 -15.20
C LYS A 43 -20.07 -0.71 -16.29
N SER A 44 -20.68 0.47 -16.36
CA SER A 44 -20.29 1.51 -17.32
C SER A 44 -18.99 2.24 -16.93
N LYS A 45 -18.67 2.32 -15.63
CA LYS A 45 -17.42 2.92 -15.15
C LYS A 45 -16.24 1.96 -15.22
N SER A 46 -16.49 0.66 -15.05
CA SER A 46 -15.54 -0.41 -15.33
C SER A 46 -15.88 -0.99 -16.70
N SER A 47 -15.65 -0.21 -17.77
CA SER A 47 -15.33 -0.85 -19.04
C SER A 47 -14.17 -1.80 -18.76
N CYS A 48 -14.49 -3.09 -18.78
CA CYS A 48 -13.60 -4.23 -18.57
C CYS A 48 -12.17 -3.85 -18.95
N LEU A 49 -11.32 -3.58 -17.95
CA LEU A 49 -9.89 -3.48 -18.20
C LEU A 49 -9.48 -4.90 -18.60
N ASP A 50 -9.37 -5.12 -19.90
CA ASP A 50 -8.88 -6.38 -20.44
C ASP A 50 -7.56 -6.71 -19.72
N ALA A 51 -7.38 -7.97 -19.29
CA ALA A 51 -6.18 -8.36 -18.56
C ALA A 51 -4.91 -8.00 -19.36
N LYS A 52 -5.02 -8.00 -20.70
CA LYS A 52 -3.97 -7.50 -21.60
C LYS A 52 -3.73 -6.01 -21.49
N GLU A 53 -4.76 -5.20 -21.34
CA GLU A 53 -4.68 -3.75 -21.15
C GLU A 53 -3.93 -3.43 -19.84
N ILE A 54 -4.25 -4.15 -18.76
CA ILE A 54 -3.58 -4.01 -17.46
C ILE A 54 -2.10 -4.40 -17.56
N LEU A 55 -1.80 -5.53 -18.20
CA LEU A 55 -0.42 -5.97 -18.40
C LEU A 55 0.37 -5.01 -19.29
N ASN A 56 -0.27 -4.41 -20.29
CA ASN A 56 0.33 -3.40 -21.15
C ASN A 56 0.59 -2.09 -20.39
N GLN A 57 -0.34 -1.66 -19.53
CA GLN A 57 -0.11 -0.48 -18.68
C GLN A 57 1.05 -0.72 -17.69
N LEU A 58 1.14 -1.92 -17.11
CA LEU A 58 2.25 -2.30 -16.23
C LEU A 58 3.59 -2.36 -16.98
N SER A 59 3.61 -2.84 -18.22
CA SER A 59 4.83 -2.90 -19.03
C SER A 59 5.31 -1.51 -19.46
N ILE A 60 4.39 -0.63 -19.87
CA ILE A 60 4.66 0.78 -20.20
C ILE A 60 5.20 1.52 -18.97
N HIS A 61 4.56 1.34 -17.80
CA HIS A 61 4.99 1.97 -16.57
C HIS A 61 6.37 1.45 -16.10
N ARG A 62 6.63 0.14 -16.23
CA ARG A 62 7.95 -0.45 -15.97
C ARG A 62 9.02 0.13 -16.89
N ALA A 63 8.74 0.28 -18.18
CA ALA A 63 9.70 0.85 -19.14
C ALA A 63 9.97 2.35 -18.87
N GLY A 64 8.95 3.10 -18.45
CA GLY A 64 9.09 4.52 -18.11
C GLY A 64 9.89 4.77 -16.83
N GLN A 65 9.72 3.95 -15.78
CA GLN A 65 10.42 4.16 -14.51
C GLN A 65 11.94 4.05 -14.64
N PHE A 66 12.47 3.17 -15.49
CA PHE A 66 13.92 3.07 -15.72
C PHE A 66 14.51 4.23 -16.53
N LEU A 67 13.67 4.99 -17.26
CA LEU A 67 14.12 6.16 -18.02
C LEU A 67 14.11 7.45 -17.18
N PHE A 68 13.27 7.54 -16.15
CA PHE A 68 13.18 8.70 -15.26
C PHE A 68 14.08 8.60 -14.02
N THR A 69 14.64 7.44 -13.70
CA THR A 69 15.64 7.32 -12.61
C THR A 69 17.02 7.87 -12.96
N ASP A 70 17.27 8.16 -14.24
CA ASP A 70 18.55 8.71 -14.70
C ASP A 70 18.54 10.25 -14.83
N SER A 71 17.40 10.92 -14.57
CA SER A 71 17.33 12.39 -14.53
C SER A 71 17.18 12.88 -13.09
N SER A 72 18.33 13.17 -12.49
CA SER A 72 18.55 14.18 -11.44
C SER A 72 17.30 14.98 -10.99
N SER A 73 16.75 14.60 -9.83
CA SER A 73 16.64 15.44 -8.62
C SER A 73 15.36 15.20 -7.81
N SER A 74 15.56 15.16 -6.48
CA SER A 74 14.57 15.41 -5.43
C SER A 74 13.50 14.34 -5.15
N THR A 75 13.91 13.24 -4.50
CA THR A 75 13.24 12.73 -3.29
C THR A 75 14.19 11.75 -2.61
N SER A 76 15.21 12.31 -1.95
CA SER A 76 16.10 11.55 -1.07
C SER A 76 15.32 11.10 0.16
N PHE A 77 14.95 9.82 0.20
CA PHE A 77 14.69 9.11 1.45
C PHE A 77 15.91 8.30 1.91
N ALA A 78 17.11 8.60 1.38
CA ALA A 78 18.28 7.73 1.52
C ALA A 78 19.59 8.46 1.89
N SER A 79 19.56 9.71 2.35
CA SER A 79 20.81 10.40 2.75
C SER A 79 21.27 10.08 4.18
N ASP A 80 20.39 9.58 5.05
CA ASP A 80 20.68 9.54 6.49
C ASP A 80 20.57 8.13 7.10
N LEU A 81 20.43 7.09 6.29
CA LEU A 81 20.20 5.70 6.76
C LEU A 81 21.31 4.72 6.35
N ILE A 82 22.34 5.18 5.64
CA ILE A 82 23.50 4.34 5.33
C ILE A 82 24.55 4.63 6.38
N ASP A 83 24.66 3.73 7.36
CA ASP A 83 25.76 3.69 8.32
C ASP A 83 27.08 3.63 7.55
N GLU A 84 27.75 4.77 7.40
CA GLU A 84 29.02 4.81 6.69
C GLU A 84 30.09 4.10 7.54
N PRO A 85 30.68 3.01 7.02
CA PRO A 85 31.61 2.20 7.80
C PRO A 85 32.90 2.97 8.04
N ILE A 86 33.34 3.01 9.30
CA ILE A 86 34.64 3.53 9.70
C ILE A 86 35.53 2.34 10.01
N SER A 87 36.75 2.34 9.49
CA SER A 87 37.77 1.34 9.83
C SER A 87 38.69 1.89 10.91
N PRO A 88 38.47 1.56 12.21
CA PRO A 88 39.41 1.91 13.25
C PRO A 88 40.70 1.10 13.11
N SER A 89 41.82 1.63 13.63
CA SER A 89 43.08 0.90 13.63
C SER A 89 42.97 -0.39 14.46
N TYR A 90 43.59 -1.46 13.96
CA TYR A 90 43.56 -2.77 14.61
C TYR A 90 44.08 -2.73 16.06
N LEU A 91 45.11 -1.92 16.32
CA LEU A 91 45.65 -1.73 17.68
C LEU A 91 44.63 -1.07 18.60
N ARG A 92 43.85 -0.10 18.11
CA ARG A 92 42.81 0.57 18.90
C ARG A 92 41.69 -0.39 19.28
N LEU A 93 41.27 -1.27 18.35
CA LEU A 93 40.32 -2.35 18.65
C LEU A 93 40.80 -3.31 19.74
N LYS A 94 42.12 -3.53 19.84
CA LYS A 94 42.71 -4.42 20.85
C LYS A 94 42.90 -3.76 22.20
N ILE A 95 43.27 -2.48 22.22
CA ILE A 95 43.65 -1.75 23.44
C ILE A 95 42.43 -1.13 24.12
N ALA A 96 41.52 -0.53 23.34
CA ALA A 96 40.34 0.17 23.85
C ALA A 96 39.15 0.02 22.89
N PRO A 97 38.57 -1.20 22.78
CA PRO A 97 37.43 -1.45 21.90
C PRO A 97 36.22 -0.55 22.23
N GLN A 98 36.04 -0.19 23.50
CA GLN A 98 34.95 0.67 23.97
C GLN A 98 35.02 2.12 23.45
N THR A 99 36.16 2.56 22.92
CA THR A 99 36.34 3.90 22.32
C THR A 99 36.54 3.85 20.81
N ALA A 100 36.28 2.70 20.18
CA ALA A 100 36.37 2.50 18.75
C ALA A 100 34.97 2.42 18.13
N ALA A 101 34.66 3.34 17.22
CA ALA A 101 33.44 3.32 16.44
C ALA A 101 33.63 2.54 15.13
N LEU A 102 32.64 1.74 14.75
CA LEU A 102 32.60 0.99 13.49
C LEU A 102 31.76 1.69 12.41
N ASN A 103 30.89 2.62 12.82
CA ASN A 103 30.11 3.48 11.93
C ASN A 103 30.14 4.94 12.42
N LYS A 104 29.69 5.88 11.58
CA LYS A 104 29.60 7.30 11.92
C LYS A 104 28.67 7.59 13.08
N GLU A 105 27.58 6.84 13.23
CA GLU A 105 26.62 7.04 14.32
C GLU A 105 27.21 6.71 15.70
N GLU A 106 27.95 5.62 15.81
CA GLU A 106 28.67 5.21 17.02
C GLU A 106 29.71 6.25 17.40
N LEU A 107 30.40 6.84 16.41
CA LEU A 107 31.39 7.90 16.65
C LEU A 107 30.75 9.13 17.31
N LEU A 108 29.57 9.54 16.85
CA LEU A 108 28.82 10.66 17.43
C LEU A 108 28.35 10.36 18.86
N LYS A 109 28.01 9.10 19.16
CA LYS A 109 27.62 8.67 20.52
C LYS A 109 28.81 8.68 21.48
N LEU A 110 29.99 8.24 21.03
CA LEU A 110 31.21 8.31 21.83
C LEU A 110 31.59 9.75 22.18
N LEU A 111 31.50 10.66 21.21
CA LEU A 111 31.85 12.07 21.41
C LEU A 111 30.96 12.76 22.45
N LYS A 112 29.69 12.37 22.57
CA LYS A 112 28.80 12.87 23.63
C LYS A 112 29.26 12.46 25.03
N SER A 113 29.83 11.27 25.16
CA SER A 113 30.34 10.77 26.44
C SER A 113 31.67 11.41 26.85
N ASP A 114 32.40 11.97 25.89
CA ASP A 114 33.67 12.67 26.12
C ASP A 114 33.50 14.17 26.40
N GLN A 115 32.28 14.72 26.26
CA GLN A 115 31.99 16.09 26.66
C GLN A 115 32.02 16.16 28.19
N LEU A 116 32.98 16.91 28.74
CA LEU A 116 32.93 17.33 30.13
C LEU A 116 31.75 18.29 30.26
N ASP A 117 30.92 18.10 31.29
CA ASP A 117 29.95 19.13 31.68
C ASP A 117 30.74 20.43 31.89
N GLU A 118 30.56 21.40 31.00
CA GLU A 118 31.14 22.71 31.19
C GLU A 118 30.55 23.23 32.50
N GLY A 119 31.39 23.24 33.53
CA GLY A 119 31.02 23.58 34.89
C GLY A 119 30.29 24.91 34.90
N LYS A 120 28.97 24.85 35.11
CA LYS A 120 28.23 26.01 35.59
C LYS A 120 28.60 26.16 37.06
N GLU A 121 29.67 26.93 37.30
CA GLU A 121 29.83 27.69 38.54
C GLU A 121 28.73 28.73 38.69
#